data_AF-A0A5B8R7F8-F1
#
_entry.id   AF-A0A5B8R7F8-F1
#
_cell.length_a   1.000
_cell.length_b   1.000
_cell.length_c   1.000
_cell.angle_alpha   90.00
_cell.angle_beta   90.00
_cell.angle_gamma   90.00
#
_symmetry.space_group_name_H-M   'P 1'
#
loop_
_entity.id
_entity.type
_entity.pdbx_description
1 polymer ?
#
loop_
_entity_poly.entity_id
_entity_poly.type
_entity_poly.pdbx_seq_one_letter_code
_entity_poly.pdbx_strand_id
1 'polypeptide(L)'
;MAIDSYHHWAEAVTPPEGADEAWLAARLADARATLLHRLEFTSARLRLRGLRLRVLPPAAPAPLVPTPPSVGMALTLVGATPELRVREGLYRPERDGWTRCWSGYSLIGVTRDDSPETLPDDLVREAAAWLRVFRGHIEDLGAADAVPRGPRADPSSLR
;
A
#
# COMPACT_ATOMS: atom_id res chain seq x y z
N MET A 1 3.30 -18.58 10.80
CA MET A 1 1.87 -18.30 10.53
C MET A 1 1.81 -17.37 9.35
N ALA A 2 1.16 -17.78 8.26
CA ALA A 2 0.97 -16.91 7.12
C ALA A 2 -0.18 -15.95 7.46
N ILE A 3 0.08 -14.65 7.40
CA ILE A 3 -0.92 -13.63 7.73
C ILE A 3 -1.73 -13.41 6.47
N ASP A 4 -3.01 -13.78 6.52
CA ASP A 4 -3.99 -13.41 5.51
C ASP A 4 -3.96 -11.87 5.42
N SER A 5 -3.58 -11.32 4.26
CA SER A 5 -3.53 -9.88 4.06
C SER A 5 -3.77 -9.50 2.61
N TYR A 6 -4.59 -8.47 2.42
CA TYR A 6 -4.83 -7.87 1.10
C TYR A 6 -3.69 -6.91 0.75
N HIS A 7 -3.24 -6.96 -0.51
CA HIS A 7 -2.14 -6.17 -1.04
C HIS A 7 -2.62 -5.32 -2.21
N HIS A 8 -2.40 -4.01 -2.14
CA HIS A 8 -2.53 -3.09 -3.25
C HIS A 8 -1.14 -2.71 -3.76
N TRP A 9 -0.94 -2.78 -5.08
CA TRP A 9 0.26 -2.33 -5.76
C TRP A 9 -0.06 -1.13 -6.65
N ALA A 10 0.86 -0.18 -6.70
CA ALA A 10 0.86 0.92 -7.65
C ALA A 10 2.29 1.20 -8.10
N GLU A 11 2.47 1.51 -9.38
CA GLU A 11 3.74 1.98 -9.93
C GLU A 11 3.59 3.44 -10.40
N ALA A 12 4.63 4.24 -10.20
CA ALA A 12 4.70 5.60 -10.71
C ALA A 12 6.03 5.83 -11.44
N VAL A 13 5.96 6.41 -12.64
CA VAL A 13 7.14 6.88 -13.37
C VAL A 13 7.69 8.10 -12.65
N THR A 14 8.99 8.08 -12.36
CA THR A 14 9.67 9.19 -11.69
C THR A 14 9.83 10.36 -12.66
N PRO A 15 9.49 11.59 -12.26
CA PRO A 15 9.61 12.73 -13.15
C PRO A 15 11.09 13.16 -13.31
N PRO A 16 11.43 13.93 -14.35
CA PRO A 16 12.82 14.31 -14.65
C PRO A 16 13.52 15.08 -13.52
N GLU A 17 12.78 15.88 -12.76
CA GLU A 17 13.25 16.62 -11.57
C GLU A 17 13.57 15.71 -10.38
N GLY A 18 13.10 14.46 -10.41
CA GLY A 18 13.39 13.41 -9.45
C GLY A 18 12.25 13.08 -8.49
N ALA A 19 12.51 12.12 -7.60
CA ALA A 19 11.56 11.66 -6.58
C ALA A 19 11.89 12.26 -5.21
N ASP A 20 11.52 13.53 -5.02
CA ASP A 20 11.68 14.20 -3.72
C ASP A 20 10.65 13.69 -2.68
N GLU A 21 10.83 14.13 -1.43
CA GLU A 21 9.99 13.70 -0.31
C GLU A 21 8.51 14.06 -0.52
N ALA A 22 8.22 15.24 -1.07
CA ALA A 22 6.86 15.71 -1.31
C ALA A 22 6.17 14.89 -2.40
N TRP A 23 6.88 14.58 -3.48
CA TRP A 23 6.38 13.74 -4.57
C TRP A 23 6.12 12.31 -4.10
N LEU A 24 7.06 11.71 -3.34
CA LEU A 24 6.87 10.37 -2.78
C LEU A 24 5.67 10.33 -1.81
N ALA A 25 5.53 11.33 -0.95
CA ALA A 25 4.39 11.45 -0.05
C ALA A 25 3.06 11.57 -0.80
N ALA A 26 3.03 12.34 -1.90
CA ALA A 26 1.86 12.47 -2.76
C ALA A 26 1.50 11.14 -3.44
N ARG A 27 2.48 10.41 -3.98
CA ARG A 27 2.25 9.10 -4.61
C ARG A 27 1.74 8.05 -3.62
N LEU A 28 2.29 8.01 -2.40
CA LEU A 28 1.74 7.18 -1.33
C LEU A 28 0.32 7.61 -0.94
N ALA A 29 0.00 8.91 -1.01
CA ALA A 29 -1.36 9.40 -0.79
C ALA A 29 -2.36 8.93 -1.84
N ASP A 30 -1.97 8.95 -3.10
CA ASP A 30 -2.79 8.46 -4.21
C ASP A 30 -3.01 6.94 -4.09
N ALA A 31 -1.96 6.19 -3.75
CA ALA A 31 -2.07 4.74 -3.52
C ALA A 31 -3.00 4.43 -2.32
N ARG A 32 -2.92 5.20 -1.24
CA ARG A 32 -3.86 5.09 -0.10
C ARG A 32 -5.29 5.39 -0.51
N ALA A 33 -5.53 6.45 -1.29
CA ALA A 33 -6.87 6.79 -1.77
C ALA A 33 -7.45 5.67 -2.63
N THR A 34 -6.62 5.08 -3.50
CA THR A 34 -7.00 3.94 -4.34
C THR A 34 -7.33 2.70 -3.51
N LEU A 35 -6.50 2.37 -2.51
CA LEU A 35 -6.79 1.30 -1.56
C LEU A 35 -8.14 1.51 -0.87
N LEU A 36 -8.40 2.71 -0.35
CA LEU A 36 -9.66 3.00 0.34
C LEU A 36 -10.86 2.94 -0.58
N HIS A 37 -10.71 3.37 -1.83
CA HIS A 37 -11.75 3.22 -2.84
C HIS A 37 -12.10 1.74 -3.09
N ARG A 38 -11.08 0.87 -3.23
CA ARG A 38 -11.28 -0.57 -3.40
C ARG A 38 -11.90 -1.25 -2.19
N LEU A 39 -11.61 -0.77 -0.99
CA LEU A 39 -12.26 -1.21 0.25
C LEU A 39 -13.66 -0.60 0.44
N GLU A 40 -14.19 0.15 -0.54
CA GLU A 40 -15.45 0.90 -0.46
C GLU A 40 -15.53 1.93 0.69
N PHE A 41 -14.37 2.30 1.23
CA PHE A 41 -14.18 3.30 2.27
C PHE A 41 -14.17 4.72 1.67
N THR A 42 -15.29 5.10 1.07
CA THR A 42 -15.43 6.39 0.38
C THR A 42 -15.92 7.50 1.31
N SER A 43 -15.52 8.75 1.02
CA SER A 43 -16.00 9.92 1.78
C SER A 43 -17.53 10.06 1.72
N ALA A 44 -18.17 9.66 0.63
CA ALA A 44 -19.63 9.69 0.50
C ALA A 44 -20.30 8.78 1.52
N ARG A 45 -19.82 7.53 1.63
CA ARG A 45 -20.36 6.54 2.59
C ARG A 45 -20.17 6.97 4.05
N LEU A 46 -19.02 7.56 4.38
CA LEU A 46 -18.75 8.08 5.72
C LEU A 46 -19.63 9.29 6.07
N ARG A 47 -19.84 10.21 5.11
CA ARG A 47 -20.67 11.40 5.31
C ARG A 47 -22.13 11.07 5.65
N LEU A 48 -22.69 10.00 5.09
CA LEU A 48 -24.04 9.51 5.44
C LEU A 48 -24.19 9.16 6.94
N ARG A 49 -23.08 8.98 7.66
CA ARG A 49 -23.03 8.65 9.09
C ARG A 49 -22.54 9.82 9.96
N GLY A 50 -22.35 10.99 9.36
CA GLY A 50 -21.72 12.14 10.01
C GLY A 50 -20.24 11.89 10.34
N LEU A 51 -19.57 11.00 9.61
CA LEU A 51 -18.17 10.66 9.81
C LEU A 51 -17.28 11.28 8.72
N ARG A 52 -16.03 11.56 9.08
CA ARG A 52 -14.96 11.97 8.16
C ARG A 52 -13.81 10.97 8.24
N LEU A 53 -13.09 10.81 7.13
CA LEU A 53 -11.90 9.97 7.10
C LEU A 53 -10.75 10.68 7.83
N ARG A 54 -10.01 9.94 8.66
CA ARG A 54 -8.77 10.39 9.28
C ARG A 54 -7.64 9.48 8.86
N VAL A 55 -6.62 10.05 8.22
CA VAL A 55 -5.41 9.31 7.83
C VAL A 55 -4.24 9.85 8.63
N LEU A 56 -3.57 8.98 9.37
CA LEU A 56 -2.28 9.22 9.98
C LEU A 56 -1.22 8.48 9.16
N PRO A 57 -0.60 9.13 8.17
CA PRO A 57 0.47 8.52 7.40
C PRO A 57 1.74 8.38 8.25
N PRO A 58 2.65 7.47 7.90
CA PRO A 58 3.99 7.44 8.49
C PRO A 58 4.77 8.71 8.11
N ALA A 59 5.93 8.90 8.75
CA ALA A 59 6.89 9.90 8.30
C ALA A 59 7.23 9.67 6.83
N ALA A 60 7.30 10.76 6.06
CA ALA A 60 7.53 10.66 4.63
C ALA A 60 8.88 9.97 4.33
N PRO A 61 8.96 9.17 3.27
CA PRO A 61 10.20 8.54 2.85
C PRO A 61 11.21 9.60 2.41
N ALA A 62 12.48 9.39 2.80
CA ALA A 62 13.57 10.21 2.28
C ALA A 62 13.70 10.05 0.75
N PRO A 63 14.21 11.07 0.03
CA PRO A 63 14.43 10.99 -1.41
C PRO A 63 15.30 9.79 -1.79
N LEU A 64 14.96 9.16 -2.91
CA LEU A 64 15.68 7.98 -3.40
C LEU A 64 16.92 8.41 -4.22
N VAL A 65 18.10 7.99 -3.77
CA VAL A 65 19.39 8.27 -4.42
C VAL A 65 20.15 6.95 -4.69
N PRO A 66 20.58 6.67 -5.94
CA PRO A 66 20.25 7.41 -7.16
C PRO A 66 18.74 7.36 -7.46
N THR A 67 18.24 8.38 -8.16
CA THR A 67 16.83 8.48 -8.53
C THR A 67 16.48 7.39 -9.55
N PRO A 68 15.55 6.46 -9.22
CA PRO A 68 15.16 5.40 -10.14
C PRO A 68 14.21 5.93 -11.23
N PRO A 69 14.11 5.26 -12.39
CA PRO A 69 13.17 5.65 -13.46
C PRO A 69 11.70 5.47 -13.08
N SER A 70 11.41 4.56 -12.16
CA SER A 70 10.08 4.37 -11.57
C SER A 70 10.19 3.94 -10.11
N VAL A 71 9.07 4.05 -9.39
CA VAL A 71 8.92 3.56 -8.02
C VAL A 71 7.68 2.69 -7.90
N GLY A 72 7.83 1.59 -7.17
CA GLY A 72 6.74 0.71 -6.80
C GLY A 72 6.26 1.00 -5.39
N MET A 73 4.96 0.94 -5.16
CA MET A 73 4.31 1.15 -3.88
C MET A 73 3.46 -0.06 -3.55
N ALA A 74 3.71 -0.69 -2.40
CA ALA A 74 2.87 -1.76 -1.87
C ALA A 74 2.19 -1.31 -0.59
N LEU A 75 0.86 -1.35 -0.56
CA LEU A 75 0.05 -1.10 0.63
C LEU A 75 -0.64 -2.40 1.03
N THR A 76 -0.35 -2.88 2.22
CA THR A 76 -0.90 -4.14 2.75
C THR A 76 -1.83 -3.85 3.92
N LEU A 77 -3.10 -4.20 3.81
CA LEU A 77 -4.00 -4.17 4.96
C LEU A 77 -3.59 -5.30 5.92
N VAL A 78 -3.27 -4.95 7.17
CA VAL A 78 -2.80 -5.90 8.20
C VAL A 78 -3.64 -5.88 9.48
N GLY A 79 -4.65 -5.00 9.55
CA GLY A 79 -5.60 -4.93 10.64
C GLY A 79 -6.76 -4.00 10.30
N ALA A 80 -7.90 -4.19 10.94
CA ALA A 80 -9.13 -3.43 10.67
C ALA A 80 -9.81 -2.88 11.95
N THR A 81 -9.23 -3.09 13.13
CA THR A 81 -9.84 -2.70 14.42
C THR A 81 -8.77 -2.13 15.36
N PRO A 82 -9.06 -1.01 16.08
CA PRO A 82 -10.25 -0.15 15.97
C PRO A 82 -10.23 0.75 14.71
N GLU A 83 -9.09 0.80 14.02
CA GLU A 83 -8.84 1.52 12.78
C GLU A 83 -8.15 0.59 11.78
N LEU A 84 -8.15 0.94 10.50
CA LEU A 84 -7.41 0.18 9.50
C LEU A 84 -5.91 0.40 9.74
N ARG A 85 -5.16 -0.69 9.76
CA ARG A 85 -3.69 -0.68 9.83
C ARG A 85 -3.17 -1.12 8.49
N VAL A 86 -2.44 -0.22 7.82
CA VAL A 86 -1.88 -0.45 6.49
C VAL A 86 -0.37 -0.39 6.58
N ARG A 87 0.30 -1.49 6.25
CA ARG A 87 1.75 -1.50 6.06
C ARG A 87 2.06 -0.96 4.67
N GLU A 88 2.91 0.04 4.59
CA GLU A 88 3.35 0.65 3.35
C GLU A 88 4.79 0.24 3.03
N GLY A 89 5.10 0.12 1.75
CA GLY A 89 6.46 -0.10 1.28
C GLY A 89 6.71 0.59 -0.04
N LEU A 90 7.87 1.21 -0.16
CA LEU A 90 8.39 1.68 -1.43
C LEU A 90 9.45 0.73 -1.95
N TYR A 91 9.44 0.55 -3.26
CA TYR A 91 10.31 -0.36 -3.97
C TYR A 91 10.97 0.37 -5.12
N ARG A 92 12.25 0.09 -5.30
CA ARG A 92 13.00 0.53 -6.48
C ARG A 92 13.17 -0.63 -7.45
N PRO A 93 13.15 -0.38 -8.76
CA PRO A 93 13.47 -1.40 -9.74
C PRO A 93 14.96 -1.76 -9.66
N GLU A 94 15.24 -3.04 -9.79
CA GLU A 94 16.56 -3.67 -9.88
C GLU A 94 16.56 -4.58 -11.12
N ARG A 95 17.74 -5.10 -11.50
CA ARG A 95 17.90 -5.96 -12.69
C ARG A 95 16.89 -7.09 -12.80
N ASP A 96 16.60 -7.76 -11.68
CA ASP A 96 15.78 -8.97 -11.63
C ASP A 96 14.50 -8.78 -10.78
N GLY A 97 14.01 -7.54 -10.64
CA GLY A 97 12.72 -7.26 -9.99
C GLY A 97 12.75 -6.03 -9.08
N TRP A 98 11.99 -6.09 -7.99
CA TRP A 98 11.77 -4.96 -7.09
C TRP A 98 12.45 -5.17 -5.73
N THR A 99 13.19 -4.18 -5.25
CA THR A 99 13.78 -4.19 -3.91
C THR A 99 13.16 -3.11 -3.05
N ARG A 100 12.67 -3.49 -1.86
CA ARG A 100 12.10 -2.56 -0.90
C ARG A 100 13.19 -1.62 -0.37
N CYS A 101 12.99 -0.32 -0.55
CA CYS A 101 13.91 0.72 -0.08
C CYS A 101 13.37 1.49 1.14
N TRP A 102 12.05 1.44 1.39
CA TRP A 102 11.43 2.07 2.55
C TRP A 102 10.21 1.29 3.02
N SER A 103 9.86 1.44 4.30
CA SER A 103 8.64 0.87 4.87
C SER A 103 8.05 1.80 5.95
N GLY A 104 6.74 1.85 6.01
CA GLY A 104 6.00 2.60 7.01
C GLY A 104 4.68 1.93 7.40
N TYR A 105 3.96 2.54 8.33
CA TYR A 105 2.61 2.13 8.71
C TYR A 105 1.69 3.33 8.73
N SER A 106 0.58 3.23 8.01
CA SER A 106 -0.53 4.16 8.08
C SER A 106 -1.61 3.63 9.01
N LEU A 107 -2.17 4.53 9.82
CA LEU A 107 -3.40 4.30 10.57
C LEU A 107 -4.53 5.09 9.91
N ILE A 108 -5.61 4.40 9.54
CA ILE A 108 -6.75 5.01 8.87
C ILE A 108 -8.00 4.75 9.69
N GLY A 109 -8.48 5.81 10.33
CA GLY A 109 -9.68 5.81 11.15
C GLY A 109 -10.72 6.79 10.64
N VAL A 110 -11.65 7.14 11.53
CA VAL A 110 -12.69 8.13 11.27
C VAL A 110 -12.76 9.14 12.40
N THR A 111 -13.34 10.30 12.11
CA THR A 111 -13.66 11.33 13.10
C THR A 111 -15.12 11.74 12.99
N ARG A 112 -15.69 12.16 14.12
CA ARG A 112 -16.95 12.90 14.22
C ARG A 112 -16.63 14.22 14.91
N ASP A 113 -16.99 15.34 14.28
CA ASP A 113 -16.70 16.67 14.82
C ASP A 113 -15.22 16.81 15.26
N ASP A 114 -14.33 16.32 14.41
CA ASP A 114 -12.88 16.27 14.57
C ASP A 114 -12.35 15.44 15.76
N SER A 115 -13.24 14.76 16.49
CA SER A 115 -12.89 13.79 17.53
C SER A 115 -12.70 12.38 16.94
N PRO A 116 -11.60 11.66 17.25
CA PRO A 116 -11.41 10.28 16.79
C PRO A 116 -12.51 9.34 17.26
N GLU A 117 -12.97 8.48 16.35
CA GLU A 117 -14.04 7.51 16.56
C GLU A 117 -13.57 6.11 16.14
N THR A 118 -14.20 5.07 16.69
CA THR A 118 -13.94 3.69 16.24
C THR A 118 -14.59 3.47 14.88
N LEU A 119 -13.96 2.67 14.02
CA LEU A 119 -14.58 2.28 12.76
C LEU A 119 -15.92 1.56 13.00
N PRO A 120 -17.00 1.94 12.30
CA PRO A 120 -18.26 1.22 12.33
C PRO A 120 -18.11 -0.28 12.06
N ASP A 121 -18.85 -1.12 12.78
CA ASP A 121 -18.71 -2.59 12.74
C ASP A 121 -18.91 -3.21 11.35
N ASP A 122 -19.79 -2.66 10.52
CA ASP A 122 -19.99 -3.13 9.15
C ASP A 122 -18.74 -2.86 8.29
N LEU A 123 -18.13 -1.69 8.44
CA LEU A 123 -16.90 -1.33 7.73
C LEU A 123 -15.70 -2.16 8.21
N VAL A 124 -15.62 -2.43 9.52
CA VAL A 124 -14.64 -3.37 10.09
C VAL A 124 -14.83 -4.76 9.49
N ARG A 125 -16.07 -5.25 9.40
CA ARG A 125 -16.39 -6.57 8.87
C ARG A 125 -16.02 -6.70 7.40
N GLU A 126 -16.30 -5.68 6.59
CA GLU A 126 -15.92 -5.63 5.19
C GLU A 126 -14.39 -5.62 5.02
N ALA A 127 -13.68 -4.74 5.73
CA ALA A 127 -12.21 -4.71 5.70
C ALA A 127 -11.60 -6.03 6.23
N ALA A 128 -12.19 -6.64 7.25
CA ALA A 128 -11.75 -7.93 7.77
C ALA A 128 -12.02 -9.09 6.80
N ALA A 129 -13.02 -8.98 5.92
CA ALA A 129 -13.21 -9.95 4.84
C ALA A 129 -12.01 -9.92 3.89
N TRP A 130 -11.52 -8.74 3.53
CA TRP A 130 -10.31 -8.56 2.70
C TRP A 130 -9.05 -9.09 3.37
N LEU A 131 -8.94 -8.98 4.69
CA LEU A 131 -7.85 -9.61 5.43
C LEU A 131 -7.83 -11.12 5.19
N ARG A 132 -8.98 -11.79 5.17
CA ARG A 132 -9.08 -13.26 5.04
C ARG A 132 -8.90 -13.79 3.62
N VAL A 133 -8.82 -12.92 2.60
CA VAL A 133 -8.61 -13.35 1.21
C VAL A 133 -7.14 -13.74 1.03
N PHE A 134 -6.87 -15.04 1.01
CA PHE A 134 -5.54 -15.59 0.74
C PHE A 134 -5.29 -15.66 -0.78
N ARG A 135 -4.18 -15.03 -1.23
CA ARG A 135 -3.55 -15.08 -2.58
C ARG A 135 -4.20 -14.26 -3.71
N GLY A 136 -3.35 -13.44 -4.35
CA GLY A 136 -3.17 -13.53 -5.81
C GLY A 136 -3.78 -12.46 -6.71
N HIS A 137 -4.32 -11.37 -6.15
CA HIS A 137 -4.62 -10.19 -6.96
C HIS A 137 -3.90 -8.96 -6.42
N ILE A 138 -2.59 -8.91 -6.66
CA ILE A 138 -2.04 -7.71 -7.26
C ILE A 138 -2.89 -7.49 -8.52
N GLU A 139 -3.78 -6.51 -8.49
CA GLU A 139 -4.26 -5.91 -9.74
C GLU A 139 -3.05 -5.27 -10.39
N ASP A 140 -2.36 -6.12 -11.12
CA ASP A 140 -1.16 -5.87 -11.86
C ASP A 140 -1.54 -5.04 -13.08
N LEU A 141 -1.64 -3.71 -12.89
CA LEU A 141 -1.46 -2.77 -13.99
C LEU A 141 0.05 -2.59 -14.21
N GLY A 142 0.74 -3.69 -14.54
CA GLY A 142 2.16 -3.71 -14.91
C GLY A 142 3.11 -4.33 -13.86
N ALA A 143 3.57 -5.54 -14.18
CA ALA A 143 4.63 -6.33 -13.55
C ALA A 143 4.34 -7.11 -12.25
N ALA A 144 3.90 -8.35 -12.48
CA ALA A 144 4.32 -9.60 -11.88
C ALA A 144 4.00 -9.77 -10.39
N ASP A 145 2.85 -10.38 -10.16
CA ASP A 145 2.53 -11.11 -8.94
C ASP A 145 3.40 -12.37 -8.80
N ALA A 146 4.62 -12.18 -8.29
CA ALA A 146 5.28 -13.07 -7.33
C ALA A 146 6.57 -12.38 -6.85
N VAL A 147 6.79 -12.32 -5.55
CA VAL A 147 8.17 -12.32 -5.01
C VAL A 147 8.51 -13.77 -4.67
N PRO A 148 9.20 -14.54 -5.55
CA PRO A 148 9.90 -15.74 -5.15
C PRO A 148 11.41 -15.53 -5.27
N ARG A 149 12.12 -15.58 -4.14
CA ARG A 149 13.54 -15.96 -4.16
C ARG A 149 13.61 -17.49 -4.21
N GLY A 150 14.09 -18.03 -5.33
CA GLY A 150 14.56 -19.42 -5.48
C GLY A 150 15.99 -19.41 -6.05
N PRO A 151 16.81 -20.45 -5.80
CA PRO A 151 18.26 -20.38 -5.95
C PRO A 151 18.68 -20.24 -7.41
N ARG A 152 19.81 -19.55 -7.62
CA ARG A 152 20.51 -19.48 -8.91
C ARG A 152 20.68 -20.87 -9.49
N ALA A 153 20.14 -21.10 -10.68
CA ALA A 153 20.65 -22.14 -11.56
C ALA A 153 21.96 -21.62 -12.15
N ASP A 154 23.05 -22.34 -11.84
CA ASP A 154 24.38 -22.15 -12.42
C ASP A 154 24.33 -22.32 -13.96
N PRO A 155 25.11 -21.56 -14.75
CA PRO A 155 25.19 -21.74 -16.19
C PRO A 155 26.16 -22.87 -16.52
N SER A 156 25.78 -24.10 -16.18
CA SER A 156 26.59 -25.28 -16.49
C SER A 156 25.69 -26.48 -16.69
N SER A 157 24.81 -26.39 -17.68
CA SER A 157 24.24 -27.53 -18.41
C SER A 157 23.54 -27.01 -19.66
N LEU A 158 24.32 -26.70 -20.70
CA LEU A 158 24.01 -27.01 -22.09
C LEU A 158 25.17 -26.49 -22.97
N ARG A 159 26.06 -27.45 -23.28
CA ARG A 159 27.14 -27.49 -24.27
C ARG A 159 28.56 -27.31 -23.74
#